data_AF-A0AAP0HH91-F1
#
_entry.id   AF-A0AAP0HH91-F1
#
_cell.length_a   1.000
_cell.length_b   1.000
_cell.length_c   1.000
_cell.angle_alpha   90.00
_cell.angle_beta   90.00
_cell.angle_gamma   90.00
#
_symmetry.space_group_name_H-M   'P 1'
#
loop_
_entity.id
_entity.type
_entity.pdbx_description
1 polymer ?
#
loop_
_entity_poly.entity_id
_entity_poly.type
_entity_poly.pdbx_seq_one_letter_code
_entity_poly.pdbx_strand_id
1 'polypeptide(L)'
;MEESIGSVKVVSKGQVRWNDRMDKIMLEIILEEYGFGNASGNSWKPEVYTRVCLELLKQLKQQVHPANVKARIKTLKANYFSARR
;
A
#
# COMPACT_ATOMS: atom_id res chain seq x y z
N MET A 1 12.59 -31.51 27.43
CA MET A 1 11.60 -31.21 26.38
C MET A 1 10.87 -29.97 26.83
N GLU A 2 11.30 -28.81 26.35
CA GLU A 2 10.51 -27.59 26.46
C GLU A 2 10.56 -26.89 25.12
N GLU A 3 9.37 -26.59 24.64
CA GLU A 3 9.02 -26.21 23.28
C GLU A 3 9.66 -24.87 22.90
N SER A 4 10.42 -24.90 21.80
CA SER A 4 10.84 -23.68 21.12
C SER A 4 9.61 -23.02 20.52
N ILE A 5 9.21 -21.90 21.12
CA ILE A 5 8.23 -20.98 20.54
C ILE A 5 8.76 -20.59 19.16
N GLY A 6 8.10 -21.13 18.14
CA GLY A 6 8.44 -20.88 16.75
C GLY A 6 8.58 -19.39 16.53
N SER A 7 9.77 -18.96 16.14
CA SER A 7 10.03 -17.61 15.65
C SER A 7 8.90 -17.23 14.71
N VAL A 8 8.10 -16.25 15.12
CA VAL A 8 7.21 -15.54 14.20
C VAL A 8 8.13 -15.00 13.12
N LYS A 9 8.18 -15.70 11.98
CA LYS A 9 8.89 -15.22 10.80
C LYS A 9 8.20 -13.92 10.45
N VAL A 10 8.79 -12.80 10.85
CA VAL A 10 8.50 -11.50 10.26
C VAL A 10 8.88 -11.68 8.81
N VAL A 11 7.90 -12.08 7.99
CA VAL A 11 8.04 -12.15 6.54
C VAL A 11 8.58 -10.79 6.16
N SER A 12 9.84 -10.77 5.71
CA SER A 12 10.47 -9.57 5.21
C SER A 12 9.51 -8.97 4.21
N LYS A 13 9.17 -7.68 4.39
CA LYS A 13 8.35 -6.92 3.44
C LYS A 13 9.11 -6.90 2.12
N GLY A 14 8.92 -7.94 1.31
CA GLY A 14 9.62 -8.10 0.05
C GLY A 14 9.42 -6.83 -0.78
N GLN A 15 10.47 -6.40 -1.48
CA GLN A 15 10.35 -5.26 -2.38
C GLN A 15 9.30 -5.60 -3.44
N VAL A 16 8.17 -4.91 -3.40
CA VAL A 16 7.13 -5.03 -4.42
C VAL A 16 7.56 -4.19 -5.62
N ARG A 17 7.73 -4.84 -6.77
CA ARG A 17 7.92 -4.13 -8.04
C ARG A 17 6.57 -3.60 -8.51
N TRP A 18 6.37 -2.31 -8.33
CA TRP A 18 5.16 -1.62 -8.78
C TRP A 18 5.16 -1.47 -10.30
N ASN A 19 3.99 -1.66 -10.89
CA ASN A 19 3.72 -1.40 -12.30
C ASN A 19 2.54 -0.44 -12.42
N ASP A 20 2.33 0.10 -13.62
CA ASP A 20 1.32 1.14 -13.87
C ASP A 20 -0.09 0.68 -13.55
N ARG A 21 -0.40 -0.61 -13.73
CA ARG A 21 -1.71 -1.19 -13.41
C ARG A 21 -1.96 -1.23 -11.90
N MET A 22 -0.95 -1.55 -11.10
CA MET A 22 -1.02 -1.49 -9.64
C MET A 22 -1.19 -0.06 -9.15
N ASP A 23 -0.42 0.88 -9.73
CA ASP A 23 -0.51 2.29 -9.37
C ASP A 23 -1.90 2.84 -9.70
N LYS A 24 -2.47 2.49 -10.86
CA LYS A 24 -3.83 2.89 -11.24
C LYS A 24 -4.87 2.44 -10.22
N ILE A 25 -4.92 1.14 -9.88
CA ILE A 25 -5.86 0.59 -8.89
C ILE A 25 -5.69 1.29 -7.54
N MET A 26 -4.43 1.46 -7.10
CA MET A 26 -4.14 2.14 -5.84
C MET A 26 -4.64 3.58 -5.85
N LEU A 27 -4.38 4.34 -6.92
CA LEU A 27 -4.78 5.74 -7.02
C LEU A 27 -6.31 5.91 -7.10
N GLU A 28 -7.00 5.05 -7.84
CA GLU A 28 -8.47 5.05 -7.93
C GLU A 28 -9.11 4.85 -6.55
N ILE A 29 -8.65 3.87 -5.77
CA ILE A 29 -9.14 3.62 -4.41
C ILE A 29 -8.83 4.81 -3.49
N ILE A 30 -7.62 5.35 -3.56
CA ILE A 30 -7.23 6.49 -2.72
C ILE A 30 -8.11 7.73 -3.03
N LEU A 31 -8.44 7.98 -4.30
CA LEU A 31 -9.33 9.07 -4.71
C LEU A 31 -10.76 8.85 -4.24
N GLU A 32 -11.25 7.61 -4.31
CA GLU A 32 -12.56 7.23 -3.80
C GLU A 32 -12.65 7.44 -2.27
N GLU A 33 -11.65 6.97 -1.53
CA GLU A 33 -11.53 7.12 -0.08
C GLU A 33 -11.35 8.58 0.37
N TYR A 34 -10.75 9.42 -0.48
CA TYR A 34 -10.71 10.86 -0.27
C TYR A 34 -12.12 11.47 -0.29
N GLY A 35 -12.96 11.06 -1.24
CA GLY A 35 -14.36 11.49 -1.33
C GLY A 35 -15.19 11.09 -0.11
N PHE A 36 -14.86 9.98 0.55
CA PHE A 36 -15.52 9.52 1.78
C PHE A 36 -14.98 10.15 3.07
N GLY A 37 -13.99 11.05 3.00
CA GLY A 37 -13.41 11.68 4.19
C GLY A 37 -12.51 10.74 5.01
N ASN A 38 -11.97 9.68 4.40
CA ASN A 38 -11.02 8.77 5.05
C ASN A 38 -9.56 9.25 4.96
N ALA A 39 -9.36 10.47 4.46
CA ALA A 39 -8.13 11.22 4.63
C ALA A 39 -8.00 11.72 6.08
N SER A 40 -6.84 11.53 6.69
CA SER A 40 -6.50 12.04 8.02
C SER A 40 -5.26 12.93 7.92
N GLY A 41 -5.49 14.24 7.81
CA GLY A 41 -4.43 15.24 7.61
C GLY A 41 -3.58 14.93 6.37
N ASN A 42 -2.30 14.61 6.58
CA ASN A 42 -1.36 14.27 5.50
C ASN A 42 -1.21 12.74 5.25
N SER A 43 -2.07 11.93 5.85
CA SER A 43 -2.05 10.46 5.78
C SER A 43 -3.45 9.90 5.53
N TRP A 44 -3.53 8.58 5.31
CA TRP A 44 -4.78 7.83 5.18
C TRP A 44 -5.05 7.00 6.43
N LYS A 45 -6.33 6.72 6.71
CA LYS A 45 -6.71 5.73 7.73
C LYS A 45 -6.15 4.34 7.38
N PRO A 46 -5.88 3.47 8.38
CA PRO A 46 -5.39 2.11 8.14
C PRO A 46 -6.25 1.31 7.15
N GLU A 47 -7.57 1.51 7.20
CA GLU A 47 -8.57 0.85 6.35
C GLU A 47 -8.34 1.09 4.86
N VAL A 48 -7.89 2.30 4.48
CA VAL A 48 -7.59 2.65 3.08
C VAL A 48 -6.47 1.78 2.53
N TYR A 49 -5.38 1.61 3.30
CA TYR A 49 -4.27 0.76 2.86
C TYR A 49 -4.67 -0.71 2.78
N THR A 50 -5.49 -1.18 3.73
CA THR A 50 -6.03 -2.55 3.71
C THR A 50 -6.90 -2.78 2.47
N ARG A 51 -7.78 -1.82 2.13
CA ARG A 51 -8.61 -1.88 0.93
C ARG A 51 -7.78 -1.98 -0.34
N VAL A 52 -6.72 -1.17 -0.47
CA VAL A 52 -5.79 -1.28 -1.61
C VAL A 52 -5.14 -2.67 -1.69
N CYS A 53 -4.65 -3.19 -0.58
CA CYS A 53 -4.03 -4.52 -0.56
C CYS A 53 -5.00 -5.63 -0.99
N LEU A 54 -6.25 -5.57 -0.51
CA LEU A 54 -7.30 -6.53 -0.88
C LEU A 54 -7.62 -6.47 -2.37
N GLU A 55 -7.73 -5.28 -2.94
CA GLU A 55 -8.08 -5.14 -4.36
C GLU A 55 -6.92 -5.57 -5.28
N LEU A 56 -5.68 -5.25 -4.92
CA LEU A 56 -4.50 -5.74 -5.64
C LEU A 56 -4.37 -7.27 -5.57
N LEU A 57 -4.68 -7.87 -4.42
CA LEU A 57 -4.71 -9.32 -4.28
C LEU A 57 -5.86 -9.93 -5.11
N LYS A 58 -7.03 -9.30 -5.12
CA LYS A 58 -8.21 -9.77 -5.86
C LYS A 58 -8.01 -9.73 -7.37
N GLN A 59 -7.59 -8.58 -7.90
CA GLN A 59 -7.51 -8.34 -9.35
C GLN A 59 -6.21 -8.84 -9.98
N LEU A 60 -5.08 -8.70 -9.29
CA LEU A 60 -3.75 -8.97 -9.85
C LEU A 60 -3.05 -10.18 -9.22
N LYS A 61 -3.69 -10.83 -8.23
CA LYS A 61 -3.09 -11.90 -7.42
C LYS A 61 -1.77 -11.48 -6.77
N GLN A 62 -1.59 -10.18 -6.56
CA GLN A 62 -0.35 -9.62 -6.06
C GLN A 62 -0.43 -9.41 -4.55
N GLN A 63 0.46 -10.07 -3.82
CA GLN A 63 0.52 -9.91 -2.37
C GLN A 63 1.27 -8.62 -2.01
N VAL A 64 0.52 -7.64 -1.51
CA VAL A 64 1.04 -6.33 -1.11
C VAL A 64 0.66 -6.08 0.35
N HIS A 65 1.56 -5.45 1.10
CA HIS A 65 1.30 -5.07 2.49
C HIS A 65 1.04 -3.56 2.59
N PRO A 66 0.28 -3.08 3.61
CA PRO A 66 0.01 -1.66 3.80
C PRO A 66 1.25 -0.77 3.81
N ALA A 67 2.36 -1.27 4.35
CA ALA A 67 3.64 -0.56 4.35
C ALA A 67 4.20 -0.32 2.94
N ASN A 68 3.99 -1.26 2.01
CA ASN A 68 4.42 -1.14 0.61
C ASN A 68 3.59 -0.07 -0.09
N VAL A 69 2.27 -0.04 0.16
CA VAL A 69 1.35 0.99 -0.36
C VAL A 69 1.76 2.37 0.15
N LYS A 70 1.98 2.51 1.46
CA LYS A 70 2.43 3.78 2.07
C LYS A 70 3.75 4.27 1.47
N ALA A 71 4.72 3.37 1.29
CA ALA A 71 5.99 3.70 0.64
C ALA A 71 5.79 4.14 -0.81
N ARG A 72 4.93 3.47 -1.57
CA ARG A 72 4.65 3.82 -2.97
C ARG A 72 4.00 5.19 -3.11
N ILE A 73 3.00 5.50 -2.27
CA ILE A 73 2.36 6.82 -2.26
C ILE A 73 3.41 7.91 -2.02
N LYS A 74 4.36 7.70 -1.09
CA LYS A 74 5.45 8.65 -0.84
C LYS A 74 6.31 8.85 -2.10
N THR A 75 6.67 7.78 -2.81
CA THR A 75 7.41 7.85 -4.07
C THR A 75 6.62 8.60 -5.15
N LEU A 76 5.33 8.30 -5.34
CA LEU A 76 4.51 8.98 -6.35
C LEU A 76 4.37 10.48 -6.07
N LYS A 77 4.16 10.87 -4.80
CA LYS A 77 4.16 12.29 -4.40
C LYS A 77 5.49 12.95 -4.75
N ALA A 78 6.61 12.34 -4.38
CA ALA A 78 7.94 12.90 -4.66
C ALA A 78 8.19 13.05 -6.17
N ASN A 79 7.82 12.05 -6.97
CA ASN A 79 7.95 12.09 -8.42
C ASN A 79 7.10 13.22 -9.03
N TYR A 80 5.85 13.37 -8.60
CA TYR A 80 4.99 14.47 -9.04
C TYR A 80 5.59 15.85 -8.71
N PHE A 81 6.06 16.04 -7.47
CA PHE A 81 6.69 17.31 -7.09
C PHE A 81 7.99 17.58 -7.86
N SER A 82 8.75 16.53 -8.20
CA SER A 82 10.00 16.65 -8.95
C SER A 82 9.76 16.96 -10.43
N ALA A 83 8.72 16.37 -11.03
CA ALA A 83 8.33 16.58 -12.41
C ALA A 83 7.62 17.92 -12.66
N ARG A 84 7.18 18.61 -11.60
CA ARG A 84 6.52 19.93 -11.67
C ARG A 84 7.51 21.10 -11.67
N ARG A 85 8.80 20.84 -11.87
CA ARG A 85 9.87 21.85 -11.95
C ARG A 85 10.11 22.29 -13.39
#